data_AF-A0A7S2E4L4-F1
#
_entry.id   AF-A0A7S2E4L4-F1
#
_cell.length_a   1.000
_cell.length_b   1.000
_cell.length_c   1.000
_cell.angle_alpha   90.00
_cell.angle_beta   90.00
_cell.angle_gamma   90.00
#
_symmetry.space_group_name_H-M   'P 1'
#
loop_
_entity.id
_entity.type
_entity.pdbx_description
1 polymer ?
#
loop_
_entity_poly.entity_id
_entity_poly.type
_entity_poly.pdbx_seq_one_letter_code
_entity_poly.pdbx_strand_id
1 'polypeptide(L)'
;MLRLSSMAYRTGDVNLGMMSTIRRTRWSLRYGICDESSTTLAQVGYVVMHALGKIKEGIQYGEMALSLEEEKNPHSYHYSQTIYIVYGYIFCWIKPHLTTSKNLLEGYKKGMQIGSIDWSMWNVVIYIAVQLFGGKQLEEVGEECSIYSPQTEGLKKQQQSICLDLIWQSVENLMGKSDNTTLLTGEKMDEERLVNEVLPSTSSSMLSLIYS
;
A
#
# COMPACT_ATOMS: atom_id res chain seq x y z
N MET A 1 -14.25 3.09 16.51
CA MET A 1 -14.43 2.57 15.14
C MET A 1 -13.14 2.57 14.31
N LEU A 2 -12.17 3.46 14.56
CA LEU A 2 -10.78 3.40 14.03
C LEU A 2 -10.10 2.02 14.15
N ARG A 3 -10.37 1.30 15.24
CA ARG A 3 -9.86 -0.07 15.42
C ARG A 3 -10.51 -1.08 14.47
N LEU A 4 -11.76 -0.89 14.05
CA LEU A 4 -12.46 -1.84 13.19
C LEU A 4 -11.91 -1.86 11.76
N SER A 5 -11.55 -0.71 11.19
CA SER A 5 -10.95 -0.67 9.84
C SER A 5 -9.52 -1.21 9.84
N SER A 6 -8.72 -0.87 10.85
CA SER A 6 -7.36 -1.42 11.00
C SER A 6 -7.36 -2.90 11.41
N MET A 7 -8.41 -3.37 12.09
CA MET A 7 -8.64 -4.80 12.35
C MET A 7 -9.11 -5.51 11.10
N ALA A 8 -10.07 -4.97 10.36
CA ALA A 8 -10.53 -5.54 9.09
C ALA A 8 -9.38 -5.75 8.11
N TYR A 9 -8.52 -4.73 7.96
CA TYR A 9 -7.28 -4.82 7.18
C TYR A 9 -6.37 -5.95 7.67
N ARG A 10 -6.13 -6.04 8.99
CA ARG A 10 -5.29 -7.09 9.59
C ARG A 10 -5.88 -8.49 9.48
N THR A 11 -7.20 -8.62 9.50
CA THR A 11 -7.90 -9.91 9.40
C THR A 11 -8.13 -10.37 7.97
N GLY A 12 -7.92 -9.51 6.97
CA GLY A 12 -8.18 -9.84 5.56
C GLY A 12 -9.66 -9.99 5.18
N ASP A 13 -10.59 -9.67 6.09
CA ASP A 13 -12.04 -9.76 5.84
C ASP A 13 -12.52 -8.54 5.03
N VAL A 14 -12.71 -8.75 3.73
CA VAL A 14 -13.15 -7.73 2.77
C VAL A 14 -14.56 -7.23 3.09
N ASN A 15 -15.46 -8.09 3.58
CA ASN A 15 -16.82 -7.69 3.93
C ASN A 15 -16.83 -6.77 5.15
N LEU A 16 -16.02 -7.11 6.17
CA LEU A 16 -15.85 -6.26 7.34
C LEU A 16 -15.23 -4.91 6.96
N GLY A 17 -14.26 -4.92 6.03
CA GLY A 17 -13.68 -3.72 5.44
C GLY A 17 -14.74 -2.81 4.82
N MET A 18 -15.52 -3.34 3.87
CA MET A 18 -16.60 -2.60 3.18
C MET A 18 -17.64 -2.05 4.15
N MET A 19 -18.13 -2.87 5.09
CA MET A 19 -19.10 -2.42 6.09
C MET A 19 -18.53 -1.31 6.98
N SER A 20 -17.25 -1.38 7.35
CA SER A 20 -16.59 -0.35 8.15
C SER A 20 -16.53 0.98 7.40
N THR A 21 -16.17 0.97 6.12
CA THR A 21 -16.11 2.16 5.26
C THR A 21 -17.48 2.80 5.11
N ILE A 22 -18.52 2.03 4.76
CA ILE A 22 -19.89 2.55 4.62
C ILE A 22 -20.38 3.20 5.91
N ARG A 23 -20.13 2.54 7.06
CA ARG A 23 -20.51 3.11 8.36
C ARG A 23 -19.78 4.43 8.60
N ARG A 24 -18.46 4.48 8.41
CA ARG A 24 -17.65 5.69 8.63
C ARG A 24 -18.13 6.86 7.77
N THR A 25 -18.42 6.63 6.49
CA THR A 25 -18.97 7.67 5.59
C THR A 25 -20.28 8.23 6.12
N ARG A 26 -21.19 7.36 6.58
CA ARG A 26 -22.46 7.79 7.17
C ARG A 26 -22.26 8.65 8.42
N TRP A 27 -21.24 8.37 9.23
CA TRP A 27 -20.90 9.18 10.40
C TRP A 27 -20.35 10.55 10.00
N SER A 28 -19.41 10.62 9.06
CA SER A 28 -18.90 11.91 8.55
C SER A 28 -20.01 12.78 7.94
N LEU A 29 -20.96 12.17 7.24
CA LEU A 29 -22.12 12.89 6.68
C LEU A 29 -23.08 13.40 7.76
N ARG A 30 -23.25 12.66 8.87
CA ARG A 30 -24.21 13.00 9.92
C ARG A 30 -23.66 13.97 10.96
N TYR A 31 -22.38 13.87 11.28
CA TYR A 31 -21.76 14.61 12.39
C TYR A 31 -20.67 15.60 11.94
N GLY A 32 -20.43 15.70 10.62
CA GLY A 32 -19.44 16.59 10.05
C GLY A 32 -18.12 15.90 9.74
N ILE A 33 -17.27 16.64 9.05
CA ILE A 33 -15.97 16.19 8.57
C ILE A 33 -14.95 16.21 9.72
N CYS A 34 -14.13 15.16 9.78
CA CYS A 34 -12.99 15.03 10.68
C CYS A 34 -11.72 14.62 9.92
N ASP A 35 -10.58 14.59 10.60
CA ASP A 35 -9.26 14.25 10.05
C ASP A 35 -9.20 12.89 9.31
N GLU A 36 -10.10 11.96 9.66
CA GLU A 36 -10.20 10.63 9.06
C GLU A 36 -11.09 10.59 7.80
N SER A 37 -11.77 11.70 7.49
CA SER A 37 -12.79 11.75 6.45
C SER A 37 -12.18 11.62 5.05
N SER A 38 -10.99 12.19 4.81
CA SER A 38 -10.28 12.04 3.53
C SER A 38 -9.97 10.57 3.23
N THR A 39 -9.42 9.85 4.21
CA THR A 39 -9.17 8.42 4.07
C THR A 39 -10.45 7.64 3.83
N THR A 40 -11.53 8.01 4.52
CA THR A 40 -12.83 7.36 4.35
C THR A 40 -13.37 7.56 2.93
N LEU A 41 -13.22 8.77 2.36
CA LEU A 41 -13.58 9.05 0.96
C LEU A 41 -12.71 8.25 -0.01
N ALA A 42 -11.40 8.16 0.23
CA ALA A 42 -10.50 7.34 -0.57
C ALA A 42 -10.91 5.86 -0.55
N GLN A 43 -11.27 5.31 0.62
CA GLN A 43 -11.78 3.95 0.74
C GLN A 43 -13.10 3.74 0.00
N VAL A 44 -14.03 4.70 0.05
CA VAL A 44 -15.26 4.65 -0.75
C VAL A 44 -14.91 4.62 -2.24
N GLY A 45 -14.01 5.49 -2.69
CA GLY A 45 -13.56 5.52 -4.08
C GLY A 45 -12.99 4.18 -4.54
N TYR A 46 -12.14 3.56 -3.71
CA TYR A 46 -11.60 2.22 -3.96
C TYR A 46 -12.71 1.18 -4.13
N VAL A 47 -13.67 1.10 -3.20
CA VAL A 47 -14.78 0.12 -3.26
C VAL A 47 -15.67 0.36 -4.47
N VAL A 48 -16.03 1.62 -4.75
CA VAL A 48 -16.86 2.00 -5.89
C VAL A 48 -16.19 1.63 -7.21
N MET A 49 -14.88 1.85 -7.32
CA MET A 49 -14.11 1.50 -8.51
C MET A 49 -13.97 -0.01 -8.70
N HIS A 50 -13.48 -0.74 -7.69
CA HIS A 50 -13.05 -2.14 -7.85
C HIS A 50 -14.18 -3.14 -7.61
N ALA A 51 -15.06 -2.90 -6.65
CA ALA A 51 -16.15 -3.84 -6.33
C ALA A 51 -17.41 -3.57 -7.17
N LEU A 52 -17.69 -2.30 -7.49
CA LEU A 52 -18.90 -1.92 -8.24
C LEU A 52 -18.63 -1.61 -9.72
N GLY A 53 -17.37 -1.59 -10.16
CA GLY A 53 -16.97 -1.30 -11.54
C GLY A 53 -17.22 0.14 -11.98
N LYS A 54 -17.51 1.05 -11.04
CA LYS A 54 -17.84 2.45 -11.31
C LYS A 54 -16.58 3.31 -11.30
N ILE A 55 -15.84 3.21 -12.40
CA ILE A 55 -14.50 3.81 -12.53
C ILE A 55 -14.53 5.33 -12.33
N LYS A 56 -15.42 6.05 -13.03
CA LYS A 56 -15.47 7.52 -13.00
C LYS A 56 -15.79 8.05 -11.60
N GLU A 57 -16.75 7.44 -10.93
CA GLU A 57 -17.15 7.78 -9.58
C GLU A 57 -16.03 7.48 -8.58
N GLY A 58 -15.34 6.35 -8.74
CA GLY A 58 -14.17 6.00 -7.94
C GLY A 58 -13.06 7.06 -8.02
N ILE A 59 -12.80 7.58 -9.23
CA ILE A 59 -11.83 8.66 -9.47
C ILE A 59 -12.27 9.94 -8.75
N GLN A 60 -13.54 10.33 -8.89
CA GLN A 60 -14.08 11.53 -8.23
C GLN A 60 -13.90 11.45 -6.71
N TYR A 61 -14.15 10.30 -6.09
CA TYR A 61 -13.90 10.12 -4.67
C TYR A 61 -12.42 10.21 -4.30
N GLY A 62 -11.52 9.71 -5.15
CA GLY A 62 -10.07 9.87 -4.97
C GLY A 62 -9.64 11.34 -5.03
N GLU A 63 -10.17 12.11 -5.97
CA GLU A 63 -9.92 13.55 -6.09
C GLU A 63 -10.47 14.31 -4.88
N MET A 64 -11.71 14.03 -4.47
CA MET A 64 -12.32 14.63 -3.28
C MET A 64 -11.51 14.33 -2.01
N ALA A 65 -10.99 13.11 -1.88
CA ALA A 65 -10.14 12.73 -0.75
C ALA A 65 -8.86 13.58 -0.68
N LEU A 66 -8.19 13.81 -1.82
CA LEU A 66 -6.99 14.64 -1.87
C LEU A 66 -7.30 16.11 -1.59
N SER A 67 -8.34 16.67 -2.22
CA SER A 67 -8.74 18.07 -1.97
C SER A 67 -9.09 18.30 -0.51
N LEU A 68 -9.76 17.34 0.13
CA LEU A 68 -10.10 17.44 1.54
C LEU A 68 -8.86 17.38 2.45
N GLU A 69 -7.89 16.54 2.09
CA GLU A 69 -6.63 16.42 2.82
C GLU A 69 -5.83 17.74 2.76
N GLU A 70 -5.76 18.35 1.58
CA GLU A 70 -5.07 19.63 1.36
C GLU A 70 -5.73 20.79 2.12
N GLU A 71 -7.06 20.88 2.10
CA GLU A 71 -7.79 22.01 2.68
C GLU A 71 -7.87 21.94 4.22
N LYS A 72 -8.08 20.74 4.77
CA LYS A 72 -8.43 20.58 6.20
C LYS A 72 -7.35 19.94 7.04
N ASN A 73 -6.51 19.09 6.46
CA ASN A 73 -5.75 18.10 7.22
C ASN A 73 -4.31 17.86 6.74
N PRO A 74 -3.53 18.90 6.37
CA PRO A 74 -2.20 18.69 5.75
C PRO A 74 -1.18 17.99 6.66
N HIS A 75 -1.44 17.90 7.97
CA HIS A 75 -0.60 17.23 8.96
C HIS A 75 -1.33 16.10 9.70
N SER A 76 -2.42 15.57 9.13
CA SER A 76 -3.16 14.47 9.73
C SER A 76 -2.31 13.19 9.77
N TYR A 77 -2.47 12.42 10.86
CA TYR A 77 -1.93 11.06 10.96
C TYR A 77 -2.39 10.15 9.81
N HIS A 78 -3.54 10.47 9.21
CA HIS A 78 -4.17 9.72 8.14
C HIS A 78 -3.71 10.10 6.73
N TYR A 79 -2.90 11.16 6.59
CA TYR A 79 -2.37 11.62 5.31
C TYR A 79 -1.75 10.50 4.48
N SER A 80 -0.80 9.76 5.08
CA SER A 80 -0.09 8.67 4.38
C SER A 80 -1.04 7.57 3.92
N GLN A 81 -2.08 7.29 4.70
CA GLN A 81 -3.08 6.30 4.36
C GLN A 81 -3.93 6.77 3.16
N THR A 82 -4.33 8.03 3.15
CA THR A 82 -5.07 8.63 2.02
C THR A 82 -4.23 8.56 0.75
N ILE A 83 -2.95 8.99 0.80
CA ILE A 83 -2.03 8.93 -0.34
C ILE A 83 -1.85 7.50 -0.85
N TYR A 84 -1.64 6.54 0.05
CA TYR A 84 -1.49 5.12 -0.27
C TYR A 84 -2.70 4.59 -1.06
N ILE A 85 -3.93 4.86 -0.57
CA ILE A 85 -5.14 4.36 -1.24
C ILE A 85 -5.34 5.05 -2.59
N VAL A 86 -5.23 6.38 -2.63
CA VAL A 86 -5.52 7.14 -3.86
C VAL A 86 -4.50 6.84 -4.95
N TYR A 87 -3.20 6.91 -4.65
CA TYR A 87 -2.17 6.74 -5.68
C TYR A 87 -1.82 5.27 -5.93
N GLY A 88 -1.93 4.39 -4.92
CA GLY A 88 -1.63 2.97 -5.06
C GLY A 88 -2.76 2.16 -5.70
N TYR A 89 -4.02 2.56 -5.53
CA TYR A 89 -5.15 1.74 -5.98
C TYR A 89 -6.15 2.45 -6.88
N ILE A 90 -6.30 3.78 -6.82
CA ILE A 90 -7.30 4.48 -7.65
C ILE A 90 -6.62 5.07 -8.90
N PHE A 91 -5.61 5.89 -8.69
CA PHE A 91 -4.97 6.66 -9.77
C PHE A 91 -3.97 5.83 -10.58
N CYS A 92 -3.55 4.67 -10.07
CA CYS A 92 -2.65 3.77 -10.77
C CYS A 92 -3.22 3.29 -12.12
N TRP A 93 -4.54 3.20 -12.25
CA TRP A 93 -5.23 2.74 -13.47
C TRP A 93 -5.44 3.79 -14.55
N ILE A 94 -5.14 5.06 -14.25
CA ILE A 94 -5.55 6.21 -15.07
C ILE A 94 -4.43 7.22 -15.29
N LYS A 95 -3.50 7.35 -14.34
CA LYS A 95 -2.36 8.26 -14.44
C LYS A 95 -1.09 7.46 -14.68
N PRO A 96 -0.10 8.00 -15.41
CA PRO A 96 1.18 7.33 -15.59
C PRO A 96 1.83 6.99 -14.25
N HIS A 97 2.02 5.70 -14.00
CA HIS A 97 2.40 5.15 -12.70
C HIS A 97 3.67 5.81 -12.14
N LEU A 98 4.71 5.90 -12.97
CA LEU A 98 5.99 6.55 -12.64
C LEU A 98 5.84 8.04 -12.30
N THR A 99 4.92 8.76 -12.96
CA THR A 99 4.71 10.19 -12.67
C THR A 99 4.05 10.38 -11.30
N THR A 100 3.19 9.46 -10.90
CA THR A 100 2.50 9.50 -9.61
C THR A 100 3.30 8.91 -8.45
N SER A 101 4.38 8.18 -8.71
CA SER A 101 5.20 7.55 -7.66
C SER A 101 5.82 8.56 -6.70
N LYS A 102 6.15 9.76 -7.17
CA LYS A 102 6.62 10.87 -6.32
C LYS A 102 5.65 11.20 -5.18
N ASN A 103 4.34 11.06 -5.40
CA ASN A 103 3.33 11.33 -4.37
C ASN A 103 3.35 10.24 -3.29
N LEU A 104 3.59 8.98 -3.66
CA LEU A 104 3.79 7.89 -2.70
C LEU A 104 5.03 8.15 -1.85
N LEU A 105 6.13 8.58 -2.46
CA LEU A 105 7.35 8.92 -1.73
C LEU A 105 7.14 10.13 -0.79
N GLU A 106 6.33 11.11 -1.19
CA GLU A 106 5.92 12.21 -0.31
C GLU A 106 5.04 11.74 0.84
N GLY A 107 4.09 10.82 0.57
CA GLY A 107 3.28 10.11 1.57
C GLY A 107 4.13 9.42 2.62
N TYR A 108 5.17 8.71 2.18
CA TYR A 108 6.18 8.13 3.06
C TYR A 108 6.87 9.20 3.94
N LYS A 109 7.45 10.23 3.33
CA LYS A 109 8.23 11.25 4.06
C LYS A 109 7.39 11.99 5.10
N LYS A 110 6.22 12.50 4.71
CA LYS A 110 5.30 13.19 5.64
C LYS A 110 4.78 12.25 6.71
N GLY A 111 4.44 11.03 6.34
CA GLY A 111 4.00 10.01 7.29
C GLY A 111 5.02 9.69 8.36
N MET A 112 6.30 9.57 7.99
CA MET A 112 7.39 9.33 8.94
C MET A 112 7.54 10.50 9.91
N GLN A 113 7.40 11.75 9.44
CA GLN A 113 7.46 12.95 10.28
C GLN A 113 6.33 13.01 11.31
N ILE A 114 5.13 12.57 10.94
CA ILE A 114 3.92 12.62 11.79
C ILE A 114 3.76 11.33 12.65
N GLY A 115 4.60 10.31 12.42
CA GLY A 115 4.56 9.05 13.15
C GLY A 115 3.56 8.01 12.60
N SER A 116 3.05 8.20 11.38
CA SER A 116 2.17 7.25 10.67
C SER A 116 2.97 6.10 10.04
N ILE A 117 3.75 5.39 10.86
CA ILE A 117 4.81 4.47 10.40
C ILE A 117 4.25 3.35 9.51
N ASP A 118 3.14 2.72 9.89
CA ASP A 118 2.58 1.58 9.14
C ASP A 118 2.23 1.96 7.70
N TRP A 119 1.56 3.10 7.53
CA TRP A 119 1.15 3.60 6.22
C TRP A 119 2.32 4.19 5.45
N SER A 120 3.30 4.80 6.12
CA SER A 120 4.54 5.25 5.49
C SER A 120 5.27 4.09 4.81
N MET A 121 5.43 2.95 5.50
CA MET A 121 6.08 1.78 4.92
C MET A 121 5.29 1.20 3.74
N TRP A 122 3.96 1.17 3.83
CA TRP A 122 3.12 0.77 2.71
C TRP A 122 3.26 1.69 1.48
N ASN A 123 3.43 3.00 1.69
CA ASN A 123 3.72 3.91 0.58
C ASN A 123 5.06 3.59 -0.10
N VAL A 124 6.10 3.22 0.67
CA VAL A 124 7.41 2.82 0.12
C VAL A 124 7.31 1.53 -0.68
N VAL A 125 6.61 0.52 -0.15
CA VAL A 125 6.40 -0.76 -0.86
C VAL A 125 5.79 -0.52 -2.23
N ILE A 126 4.69 0.25 -2.29
CA ILE A 126 4.05 0.57 -3.57
C ILE A 126 4.94 1.45 -4.43
N TYR A 127 5.65 2.42 -3.86
CA TYR A 127 6.59 3.26 -4.59
C TYR A 127 7.63 2.42 -5.34
N ILE A 128 8.27 1.45 -4.68
CA ILE A 128 9.29 0.59 -5.31
C ILE A 128 8.64 -0.34 -6.34
N ALA A 129 7.49 -0.93 -6.02
CA ALA A 129 6.73 -1.74 -6.98
C ALA A 129 6.39 -0.94 -8.26
N VAL A 130 6.01 0.33 -8.12
CA VAL A 130 5.76 1.24 -9.25
C VAL A 130 7.00 1.42 -10.11
N GLN A 131 8.20 1.54 -9.52
CA GLN A 131 9.44 1.69 -10.28
C GLN A 131 9.74 0.41 -11.07
N LEU A 132 9.61 -0.75 -10.43
CA LEU A 132 9.82 -2.06 -11.07
C LEU A 132 8.87 -2.24 -12.26
N PHE A 133 7.57 -2.15 -12.04
CA PHE A 133 6.56 -2.36 -13.10
C PHE A 133 6.52 -1.20 -14.11
N GLY A 134 7.03 -0.03 -13.74
CA GLY A 134 7.16 1.12 -14.61
C GLY A 134 8.35 1.02 -15.59
N GLY A 135 9.18 -0.01 -15.49
CA GLY A 135 10.31 -0.23 -16.40
C GLY A 135 11.53 0.64 -16.09
N LYS A 136 11.72 1.05 -14.83
CA LYS A 136 12.99 1.63 -14.40
C LYS A 136 14.13 0.60 -14.50
N GLN A 137 15.36 1.09 -14.59
CA GLN A 137 16.57 0.25 -14.54
C GLN A 137 16.58 -0.58 -13.26
N LEU A 138 16.82 -1.89 -13.40
CA LEU A 138 16.75 -2.84 -12.29
C LEU A 138 17.80 -2.53 -11.22
N GLU A 139 18.95 -2.02 -11.60
CA GLU A 139 20.00 -1.52 -10.71
C GLU A 139 19.46 -0.43 -9.77
N GLU A 140 18.76 0.57 -10.31
CA GLU A 140 18.16 1.65 -9.52
C GLU A 140 17.11 1.12 -8.54
N VAL A 141 16.28 0.17 -8.98
CA VAL A 141 15.25 -0.45 -8.12
C VAL A 141 15.89 -1.28 -7.01
N GLY A 142 16.95 -2.02 -7.31
CA GLY A 142 17.72 -2.79 -6.33
C GLY A 142 18.39 -1.89 -5.29
N GLU A 143 18.94 -0.74 -5.71
CA GLU A 143 19.46 0.29 -4.79
C GLU A 143 18.36 0.81 -3.85
N GLU A 144 17.17 1.14 -4.38
CA GLU A 144 16.04 1.55 -3.54
C GLU A 144 15.62 0.46 -2.55
N CYS A 145 15.56 -0.80 -2.98
CA CYS A 145 15.27 -1.93 -2.08
C CYS A 145 16.30 -2.01 -0.93
N SER A 146 17.58 -1.85 -1.25
CA SER A 146 18.66 -1.89 -0.26
C SER A 146 18.58 -0.76 0.78
N ILE A 147 18.01 0.38 0.41
CA ILE A 147 17.81 1.53 1.32
C ILE A 147 16.65 1.27 2.28
N TYR A 148 15.54 0.70 1.78
CA TYR A 148 14.28 0.65 2.52
C TYR A 148 14.00 -0.67 3.24
N SER A 149 14.47 -1.82 2.75
CA SER A 149 14.28 -3.13 3.41
C SER A 149 14.86 -3.15 4.85
N PRO A 150 16.09 -2.65 5.12
CA PRO A 150 16.61 -2.58 6.49
C PRO A 150 15.77 -1.69 7.43
N GLN A 151 15.09 -0.67 6.88
CA GLN A 151 14.22 0.19 7.67
C GLN A 151 12.96 -0.55 8.12
N THR A 152 12.36 -1.39 7.26
CA THR A 152 11.21 -2.21 7.64
C THR A 152 11.55 -3.21 8.74
N GLU A 153 12.74 -3.81 8.69
CA GLU A 153 13.23 -4.72 9.75
C GLU A 153 13.44 -3.98 11.08
N GLY A 154 14.15 -2.85 11.05
CA GLY A 154 14.42 -2.04 12.25
C GLY A 154 13.14 -1.52 12.91
N LEU A 155 12.09 -1.25 12.12
CA LEU A 155 10.78 -0.82 12.59
C LEU A 155 9.83 -1.99 12.94
N LYS A 156 10.30 -3.24 12.80
CA LYS A 156 9.53 -4.49 13.04
C LYS A 156 8.25 -4.58 12.21
N LYS A 157 8.34 -4.20 10.93
CA LYS A 157 7.23 -4.18 9.96
C LYS A 157 7.29 -5.40 9.06
N GLN A 158 6.92 -6.54 9.62
CA GLN A 158 7.07 -7.86 8.98
C GLN A 158 6.39 -7.95 7.61
N GLN A 159 5.13 -7.51 7.49
CA GLN A 159 4.39 -7.59 6.22
C GLN A 159 5.06 -6.77 5.12
N GLN A 160 5.48 -5.55 5.45
CA GLN A 160 6.14 -4.65 4.51
C GLN A 160 7.54 -5.15 4.15
N SER A 161 8.27 -5.71 5.12
CA SER A 161 9.57 -6.37 4.87
C SER A 161 9.42 -7.48 3.85
N ILE A 162 8.50 -8.43 4.09
CA ILE A 162 8.23 -9.54 3.16
C ILE A 162 7.93 -9.03 1.75
N CYS A 163 7.11 -7.99 1.61
CA CYS A 163 6.81 -7.41 0.30
C CYS A 163 8.04 -6.77 -0.37
N LEU A 164 8.89 -6.07 0.39
CA LEU A 164 10.13 -5.49 -0.14
C LEU A 164 11.13 -6.56 -0.53
N ASP A 165 11.27 -7.61 0.29
CA ASP A 165 12.20 -8.70 0.06
C ASP A 165 11.78 -9.52 -1.17
N LEU A 166 10.47 -9.70 -1.38
CA LEU A 166 9.90 -10.26 -2.61
C LEU A 166 10.28 -9.45 -3.85
N ILE A 167 10.09 -8.13 -3.80
CA ILE A 167 10.44 -7.23 -4.91
C ILE A 167 11.96 -7.28 -5.16
N TRP A 168 12.76 -7.24 -4.10
CA TRP A 168 14.21 -7.25 -4.21
C TRP A 168 14.73 -8.56 -4.81
N GLN A 169 14.24 -9.71 -4.33
CA GLN A 169 14.61 -11.01 -4.89
C GLN A 169 14.18 -11.13 -6.35
N SER A 170 13.02 -10.57 -6.72
CA SER A 170 12.57 -10.51 -8.12
C SER A 170 13.51 -9.69 -8.99
N VAL A 171 13.98 -8.54 -8.49
CA VAL A 171 14.97 -7.70 -9.19
C VAL A 171 16.28 -8.45 -9.41
N GLU A 172 16.81 -9.10 -8.37
CA GLU A 172 18.06 -9.87 -8.46
C GLU A 172 17.94 -11.05 -9.43
N ASN A 173 16.79 -11.75 -9.43
CA ASN A 173 16.49 -12.79 -10.40
C ASN A 173 16.47 -12.26 -11.85
N LEU A 174 15.81 -11.12 -12.08
CA LEU A 174 15.72 -10.50 -13.41
C LEU A 174 17.10 -9.98 -13.90
N MET A 175 17.99 -9.61 -12.97
CA MET A 175 19.38 -9.25 -13.28
C MET A 175 20.29 -10.47 -13.50
N GLY A 176 19.81 -11.69 -13.29
CA GLY A 176 20.61 -12.92 -13.43
C GLY A 176 21.62 -13.13 -12.30
N LYS A 177 21.41 -12.54 -11.13
CA LYS A 177 22.30 -12.65 -9.97
C LYS A 177 22.00 -13.83 -9.05
N SER A 178 20.89 -14.53 -9.29
CA SER A 178 20.48 -15.71 -8.53
C SER A 178 20.82 -17.01 -9.25
N ASP A 179 21.16 -18.05 -8.48
CA ASP A 179 21.45 -19.39 -9.02
C ASP A 179 20.28 -19.98 -9.82
N ASN A 180 19.04 -19.74 -9.35
CA ASN A 180 17.83 -20.06 -10.09
C ASN A 180 16.94 -18.82 -10.20
N THR A 181 16.89 -18.23 -11.39
CA THR A 181 16.13 -17.00 -11.67
C THR A 181 14.62 -17.21 -11.79
N THR A 182 14.16 -18.46 -11.82
CA THR A 182 12.73 -18.81 -11.95
C THR A 182 12.03 -19.06 -10.62
N LEU A 183 12.79 -19.17 -9.54
CA LEU A 183 12.29 -19.36 -8.18
C LEU A 183 12.65 -18.13 -7.33
N LEU A 184 11.80 -17.77 -6.38
CA LEU A 184 12.07 -16.68 -5.44
C LEU A 184 12.94 -17.20 -4.27
N THR A 185 14.06 -17.82 -4.62
CA THR A 185 15.02 -18.40 -3.68
C THR A 185 16.38 -17.77 -3.90
N GLY A 186 16.81 -16.96 -2.95
CA GLY A 186 18.11 -16.31 -2.95
C GLY A 186 18.44 -15.68 -1.61
N GLU A 187 19.42 -14.79 -1.59
CA GLU A 187 19.91 -14.19 -0.35
C GLU A 187 18.83 -13.36 0.37
N LYS A 188 17.92 -12.74 -0.39
CA LYS A 188 16.93 -11.79 0.15
C LYS A 188 15.64 -12.46 0.56
N MET A 189 15.26 -13.55 -0.11
CA MET A 189 14.03 -14.26 0.18
C MET A 189 14.16 -15.74 -0.18
N ASP A 190 13.52 -16.57 0.64
CA ASP A 190 13.32 -17.99 0.39
C ASP A 190 11.83 -18.27 0.34
N GLU A 191 11.33 -18.59 -0.86
CA GLU A 191 9.92 -18.85 -1.14
C GLU A 191 9.34 -19.99 -0.30
N GLU A 192 10.01 -21.15 -0.27
CA GLU A 192 9.52 -22.33 0.46
C GLU A 192 9.45 -22.03 1.96
N ARG A 193 10.47 -21.36 2.49
CA ARG A 193 10.46 -20.94 3.90
C ARG A 193 9.30 -20.00 4.18
N LEU A 194 9.10 -18.97 3.36
CA LEU A 194 8.02 -18.00 3.58
C LEU A 194 6.65 -18.67 3.51
N VAL A 195 6.43 -19.54 2.52
CA VAL A 195 5.18 -20.29 2.39
C VAL A 195 4.92 -21.15 3.63
N ASN A 196 5.94 -21.85 4.13
CA ASN A 196 5.82 -22.65 5.35
C ASN A 196 5.58 -21.80 6.62
N GLU A 197 6.10 -20.57 6.68
CA GLU A 197 5.83 -19.63 7.78
C GLU A 197 4.44 -18.99 7.69
N VAL A 198 3.94 -18.75 6.47
CA VAL A 198 2.66 -18.08 6.23
C VAL A 198 1.47 -19.04 6.25
N LEU A 199 1.62 -20.28 5.77
CA LEU A 199 0.54 -21.30 5.73
C LEU A 199 -0.15 -21.58 7.09
N PRO A 200 0.57 -21.63 8.23
CA PRO A 200 -0.04 -21.78 9.55
C PRO A 200 -0.73 -20.49 10.05
N SER A 201 -0.38 -19.34 9.47
CA SER A 201 -0.97 -18.04 9.80
C SER A 201 -2.22 -17.82 8.95
N THR A 202 -3.33 -17.37 9.54
CA THR A 202 -4.59 -17.08 8.82
C THR A 202 -4.52 -15.93 7.80
N SER A 203 -3.32 -15.48 7.38
CA SER A 203 -3.12 -14.35 6.47
C SER A 203 -3.14 -14.79 5.01
N SER A 204 -4.34 -15.08 4.48
CA SER A 204 -4.57 -15.40 3.07
C SER A 204 -4.04 -14.32 2.10
N SER A 205 -3.96 -13.07 2.54
CA SER A 205 -3.52 -11.91 1.73
C SER A 205 -2.03 -11.93 1.38
N MET A 206 -1.19 -12.59 2.19
CA MET A 206 0.25 -12.68 1.92
C MET A 206 0.56 -13.76 0.87
N LEU A 207 -0.19 -14.87 0.86
CA LEU A 207 -0.06 -15.91 -0.16
C LEU A 207 -0.50 -15.43 -1.55
N SER A 208 -1.52 -14.57 -1.63
CA SER A 208 -1.93 -13.99 -2.91
C SER A 208 -0.88 -13.08 -3.53
N LEU A 209 0.03 -12.48 -2.74
CA LEU A 209 1.10 -11.64 -3.28
C LEU A 209 2.25 -12.46 -3.91
N ILE A 210 2.38 -13.74 -3.53
CA ILE A 210 3.43 -14.65 -4.04
C ILE A 210 2.95 -15.38 -5.29
N TYR A 211 1.66 -15.75 -5.35
CA TYR A 211 1.09 -16.63 -6.38
C TYR A 211 0.11 -15.98 -7.37
N SER A 212 -0.01 -14.64 -7.39
CA SER A 212 -0.83 -13.90 -8.36
C SER A 212 -0.10 -13.60 -9.66
#